data_AF-A0A3D9JU34-F1
#
_entry.id   AF-A0A3D9JU34-F1
#
_cell.length_a   1.000
_cell.length_b   1.000
_cell.length_c   1.000
_cell.angle_alpha   90.00
_cell.angle_beta   90.00
_cell.angle_gamma   90.00
#
_symmetry.space_group_name_H-M   'P 1'
#
loop_
_entity.id
_entity.type
_entity.pdbx_description
1 polymer ?
#
loop_
_entity_poly.entity_id
_entity_poly.type
_entity_poly.pdbx_seq_one_letter_code
_entity_poly.pdbx_strand_id
1 'polypeptide(L)'
;MQELNKDVQLFVNNLENKNGLYLYSPVGETQYLVAKYPNVPDGEEAKFLQSITAQILDHVLVVSIEEQGTHDYQDKRLDTIRIYKLSCVNEYGEIRIYKNGKEVSLDLVGG
;
A
#
# COMPACT_ATOMS: atom_id res chain seq x y z
N MET A 1 -7.32 11.46 12.52
CA MET A 1 -6.76 10.16 12.11
C MET A 1 -7.66 9.09 12.71
N GLN A 2 -8.18 8.16 11.90
CA GLN A 2 -8.89 7.00 12.45
C GLN A 2 -7.90 6.24 13.35
N GLU A 3 -8.33 5.83 14.54
CA GLU A 3 -7.52 5.01 15.45
C GLU A 3 -7.21 3.67 14.76
N LEU A 4 -6.04 3.60 14.12
CA LEU A 4 -5.48 2.36 13.61
C LEU A 4 -5.21 1.43 14.80
N ASN A 5 -5.56 0.15 14.65
CA ASN A 5 -5.23 -0.87 15.65
C ASN A 5 -3.72 -0.81 15.98
N LYS A 6 -3.35 -0.99 17.26
CA LYS A 6 -1.96 -0.97 17.72
C LYS A 6 -1.09 -1.95 16.94
N ASP A 7 -1.62 -3.10 16.55
CA ASP A 7 -0.90 -4.09 15.77
C ASP A 7 -0.56 -3.59 14.36
N VAL A 8 -1.47 -2.85 13.72
CA VAL A 8 -1.21 -2.21 12.42
C VAL A 8 -0.13 -1.13 12.57
N GLN A 9 -0.16 -0.35 13.66
CA GLN A 9 0.88 0.65 13.93
C GLN A 9 2.25 0.01 14.14
N LEU A 10 2.31 -1.09 14.91
CA LEU A 10 3.54 -1.86 15.11
C LEU A 10 4.06 -2.44 13.80
N PHE A 11 3.18 -2.99 12.96
CA PHE A 11 3.53 -3.47 11.63
C PHE A 11 4.16 -2.35 10.79
N VAL A 12 3.52 -1.18 10.71
CA VAL A 12 4.02 -0.02 9.96
C VAL A 12 5.36 0.50 10.51
N ASN A 13 5.53 0.54 11.83
CA ASN A 13 6.79 0.94 12.46
C ASN A 13 7.93 -0.02 12.13
N ASN A 14 7.66 -1.33 12.03
CA ASN A 14 8.65 -2.31 11.61
C ASN A 14 9.09 -2.15 10.13
N LEU A 15 8.38 -1.32 9.35
CA LEU A 15 8.72 -0.99 7.97
C LEU A 15 9.54 0.30 7.85
N GLU A 16 10.04 0.89 8.94
CA GLU A 16 10.71 2.21 8.96
C GLU A 16 11.76 2.44 7.85
N ASN A 17 12.52 1.41 7.47
CA ASN A 17 13.55 1.50 6.42
C ASN A 17 13.22 0.74 5.12
N LYS A 18 11.96 0.31 4.93
CA LYS A 18 11.55 -0.46 3.76
C LYS A 18 10.50 0.29 2.94
N ASN A 19 10.70 0.34 1.63
CA ASN A 19 9.75 0.92 0.67
C ASN A 19 9.07 -0.21 -0.08
N GLY A 20 7.83 -0.01 -0.54
CA GLY A 20 7.09 -1.03 -1.25
C GLY A 20 5.64 -1.17 -0.82
N LEU A 21 5.06 -2.30 -1.21
CA LEU A 21 3.66 -2.67 -0.97
C LEU A 21 3.61 -3.84 0.01
N TYR A 22 2.94 -3.62 1.13
CA TYR A 22 2.90 -4.54 2.25
C TYR A 22 1.45 -4.88 2.58
N LEU A 23 1.19 -6.15 2.87
CA LEU A 23 -0.11 -6.61 3.34
C LEU A 23 -0.01 -7.04 4.79
N TYR A 24 -0.79 -6.38 5.65
CA TYR A 24 -1.06 -6.84 7.00
C TYR A 24 -2.34 -7.68 7.02
N SER A 25 -2.23 -8.98 7.30
CA SER A 25 -3.32 -9.96 7.22
C SER A 25 -3.39 -10.88 8.44
N PRO A 26 -3.79 -10.36 9.61
CA PRO A 26 -4.11 -11.19 10.78
C PRO A 26 -5.29 -12.13 10.52
N VAL A 27 -5.23 -13.34 11.07
CA VAL A 27 -6.24 -14.38 10.88
C VAL A 27 -7.58 -13.96 11.51
N GLY A 28 -8.65 -13.94 10.71
CA GLY A 28 -10.00 -13.63 11.19
C GLY A 28 -10.23 -12.14 11.49
N GLU A 29 -9.27 -11.29 11.17
CA GLU A 29 -9.31 -9.85 11.40
C GLU A 29 -9.31 -9.06 10.09
N THR A 30 -9.44 -7.74 10.19
CA THR A 30 -9.40 -6.85 9.02
C THR A 30 -8.01 -6.83 8.40
N GLN A 31 -7.94 -6.99 7.08
CA GLN A 31 -6.71 -6.82 6.32
C GLN A 31 -6.43 -5.35 5.99
N TYR A 32 -5.15 -5.00 5.94
CA TYR A 32 -4.70 -3.65 5.60
C TYR A 32 -3.61 -3.70 4.53
N LEU A 33 -3.77 -2.94 3.46
CA LEU A 33 -2.73 -2.68 2.49
C LEU A 33 -1.96 -1.42 2.91
N VAL A 34 -0.64 -1.54 3.03
CA VAL A 34 0.26 -0.45 3.36
C VAL A 34 1.16 -0.18 2.15
N ALA A 35 1.04 1.02 1.59
CA ALA A 35 1.92 1.49 0.52
C ALA A 35 2.91 2.49 1.11
N LYS A 36 4.20 2.20 1.00
CA LYS A 36 5.27 3.07 1.48
C LYS A 36 6.19 3.49 0.34
N TYR A 37 6.31 4.80 0.17
CA TYR A 37 7.09 5.41 -0.89
C TYR A 37 8.46 5.85 -0.38
N PRO A 38 9.52 5.66 -1.18
CA PRO A 38 10.85 6.13 -0.83
C PRO A 38 10.85 7.65 -0.70
N ASN A 39 11.55 8.14 0.32
CA ASN A 39 12.05 9.50 0.30
C ASN A 39 13.29 9.48 -0.61
N VAL A 40 13.14 9.91 -1.86
CA VAL A 40 14.27 9.94 -2.81
C VAL A 40 15.24 11.08 -2.46
N PRO A 41 16.55 10.88 -2.65
CA PRO A 41 17.53 11.95 -2.52
C PRO A 41 17.32 13.04 -3.60
N ASP A 42 17.72 14.27 -3.27
CA ASP A 42 17.71 15.41 -4.20
C ASP A 42 18.42 15.06 -5.52
N GLY A 43 17.73 15.30 -6.63
CA GLY A 43 18.22 15.03 -7.99
C GLY A 43 17.56 13.82 -8.68
N GLU A 44 16.87 12.95 -7.94
CA GLU A 44 16.06 11.87 -8.53
C GLU A 44 14.57 12.20 -8.57
N GLU A 45 13.85 11.68 -9.57
CA GLU A 45 12.40 11.84 -9.65
C GLU A 45 11.71 11.14 -8.47
N ALA A 46 10.97 11.90 -7.68
CA ALA A 46 10.19 11.38 -6.56
C ALA A 46 8.87 10.80 -7.06
N LYS A 47 8.50 9.61 -6.58
CA LYS A 47 7.22 8.99 -6.94
C LYS A 47 6.21 9.19 -5.83
N PHE A 48 5.01 9.62 -6.21
CA PHE A 48 3.86 9.70 -5.32
C PHE A 48 2.70 8.89 -5.87
N LEU A 49 1.85 8.43 -4.95
CA LEU A 49 0.60 7.78 -5.29
C LEU A 49 -0.38 8.81 -5.87
N GLN A 50 -0.71 8.66 -7.16
CA GLN A 50 -1.74 9.48 -7.81
C GLN A 50 -3.13 8.96 -7.46
N SER A 51 -3.35 7.65 -7.56
CA SER A 51 -4.63 7.04 -7.25
C SER A 51 -4.48 5.57 -6.90
N ILE A 52 -5.44 5.08 -6.12
CA ILE A 52 -5.60 3.67 -5.82
C ILE A 52 -7.08 3.31 -5.97
N THR A 53 -7.34 2.18 -6.61
CA THR A 53 -8.68 1.61 -6.75
C THR A 53 -8.63 0.13 -6.40
N ALA A 54 -9.72 -0.38 -5.83
CA ALA A 54 -9.84 -1.77 -5.46
C ALA A 54 -11.22 -2.28 -5.87
N GLN A 55 -11.25 -3.46 -6.49
CA GLN A 55 -12.49 -4.11 -6.91
C GLN A 55 -12.36 -5.63 -6.76
N ILE A 56 -13.46 -6.30 -6.46
CA ILE A 56 -13.52 -7.76 -6.40
C ILE A 56 -14.06 -8.25 -7.74
N LEU A 57 -13.30 -9.10 -8.42
CA LEU A 57 -13.66 -9.77 -9.67
C LEU A 57 -13.43 -11.26 -9.50
N ASP A 58 -14.47 -12.08 -9.68
CA ASP A 58 -14.37 -13.55 -9.62
C ASP A 58 -13.60 -14.07 -8.37
N HIS A 59 -13.94 -13.56 -7.18
CA HIS A 59 -13.25 -13.87 -5.91
C HIS A 59 -11.77 -13.44 -5.84
N VAL A 60 -11.33 -12.54 -6.72
CA VAL A 60 -9.99 -11.92 -6.67
C VAL A 60 -10.14 -10.45 -6.34
N LEU A 61 -9.47 -9.99 -5.28
CA LEU A 61 -9.31 -8.57 -5.01
C LEU A 61 -8.25 -8.00 -5.95
N VAL A 62 -8.69 -7.21 -6.92
CA VAL A 62 -7.81 -6.50 -7.85
C VAL A 62 -7.59 -5.09 -7.32
N VAL A 63 -6.34 -4.78 -6.98
CA VAL A 63 -5.90 -3.45 -6.56
C VAL A 63 -5.11 -2.82 -7.70
N SER A 64 -5.55 -1.66 -8.18
CA SER A 64 -4.83 -0.89 -9.20
C SER A 64 -4.28 0.40 -8.58
N ILE A 65 -2.98 0.58 -8.74
CA ILE A 65 -2.18 1.66 -8.17
C ILE A 65 -1.60 2.45 -9.33
N GLU A 66 -1.87 3.74 -9.37
CA GLU A 66 -1.26 4.67 -10.32
C GLU A 66 -0.30 5.60 -9.56
N GLU A 67 0.95 5.62 -10.02
CA GLU A 67 2.05 6.40 -9.48
C GLU A 67 2.51 7.42 -10.51
N GLN A 68 2.79 8.64 -10.06
CA GLN A 68 3.39 9.68 -10.88
C GLN A 68 4.70 10.18 -10.29
N GLY A 69 5.57 10.67 -11.17
CA GLY A 69 6.82 11.32 -10.84
C GLY A 69 6.62 12.81 -10.56
N THR A 70 7.40 13.36 -9.64
CA THR A 70 7.55 14.79 -9.41
C THR A 70 9.00 15.11 -9.06
N HIS A 71 9.45 16.30 -9.43
CA HIS A 71 10.71 16.89 -8.96
C HIS A 71 10.48 17.94 -7.86
N ASP A 72 9.23 18.17 -7.46
CA ASP A 72 8.90 19.02 -6.34
C ASP A 72 8.97 18.23 -5.03
N TYR A 73 10.13 18.28 -4.37
CA TYR A 73 10.37 17.60 -3.10
C TYR A 73 9.58 18.21 -1.92
N GLN A 74 8.88 19.33 -2.12
CA GLN A 74 7.98 19.93 -1.12
C GLN A 74 6.51 19.52 -1.34
N ASP A 75 6.24 18.67 -2.35
CA ASP A 75 4.90 18.21 -2.63
C ASP A 75 4.35 17.38 -1.47
N LYS A 76 3.26 17.84 -0.85
CA LYS A 76 2.60 17.18 0.28
C LYS A 76 2.09 15.78 -0.06
N ARG A 77 1.98 15.43 -1.35
CA ARG A 77 1.60 14.08 -1.81
C ARG A 77 2.71 13.05 -1.61
N LEU A 78 3.95 13.49 -1.40
CA LEU A 78 5.10 12.64 -1.08
C LEU A 78 5.07 12.06 0.34
N ASP A 79 4.04 12.38 1.12
CA ASP A 79 3.82 11.78 2.44
C ASP A 79 3.92 10.25 2.35
N THR A 80 4.86 9.70 3.12
CA THR A 80 5.59 8.48 2.78
C THR A 80 4.79 7.20 3.01
N ILE A 81 3.67 7.25 3.73
CA ILE A 81 2.90 6.07 4.12
C ILE A 81 1.40 6.28 3.85
N ARG A 82 0.80 5.31 3.17
CA ARG A 82 -0.65 5.22 2.95
C ARG A 82 -1.14 3.87 3.45
N ILE A 83 -2.21 3.88 4.25
CA ILE A 83 -2.80 2.68 4.84
C ILE A 83 -4.24 2.59 4.37
N TYR A 84 -4.60 1.47 3.74
CA TYR A 84 -5.91 1.19 3.20
C TYR A 84 -6.51 -0.01 3.90
N LYS A 85 -7.70 0.17 4.47
CA LYS A 85 -8.50 -0.93 5.01
C LYS A 85 -9.06 -1.73 3.83
N LEU A 86 -8.73 -3.02 3.77
CA LEU A 86 -9.32 -3.93 2.78
C LEU A 86 -10.62 -4.51 3.36
N SER A 87 -11.56 -4.82 2.47
CA SER A 87 -12.82 -5.49 2.82
C SER A 87 -12.56 -6.93 3.32
N CYS A 88 -13.61 -7.56 3.85
CA CYS A 88 -13.49 -8.72 4.73
C CYS A 88 -12.85 -9.91 4.01
N VAL A 89 -11.98 -10.65 4.72
CA VAL A 89 -11.15 -11.76 4.19
C VAL A 89 -11.96 -12.86 3.51
N ASN A 90 -13.26 -12.96 3.79
CA ASN A 90 -14.14 -13.98 3.21
C ASN A 90 -14.70 -13.62 1.82
N GLU A 91 -14.41 -12.43 1.29
CA GLU A 91 -14.98 -11.96 0.02
C GLU A 91 -14.11 -12.30 -1.20
N TYR A 92 -12.84 -12.67 -0.99
CA TYR A 92 -11.87 -13.00 -2.04
C TYR A 92 -10.87 -14.06 -1.56
N GLY A 93 -10.42 -14.93 -2.47
CA GLY A 93 -9.41 -15.97 -2.20
C GLY A 93 -7.99 -15.57 -2.61
N GLU A 94 -7.86 -14.53 -3.44
CA GLU A 94 -6.58 -14.06 -3.97
C GLU A 94 -6.56 -12.52 -4.04
N ILE A 95 -5.37 -11.93 -3.91
CA ILE A 95 -5.13 -10.50 -4.11
C ILE A 95 -4.17 -10.35 -5.29
N ARG A 96 -4.55 -9.54 -6.29
CA ARG A 96 -3.68 -9.13 -7.40
C ARG A 96 -3.47 -7.64 -7.36
N ILE A 97 -2.22 -7.23 -7.51
CA ILE A 97 -1.86 -5.81 -7.47
C ILE A 97 -1.26 -5.41 -8.80
N TYR A 98 -1.80 -4.35 -9.38
CA TYR A 98 -1.30 -3.74 -10.60
C TYR A 98 -0.79 -2.35 -10.27
N LYS A 99 0.41 -2.04 -10.75
CA LYS A 99 1.07 -0.75 -10.60
C LYS A 99 1.38 -0.17 -11.97
N ASN A 100 0.76 0.96 -12.31
CA ASN A 100 0.82 1.57 -13.63
C ASN A 100 0.50 0.55 -14.74
N GLY A 101 -0.58 -0.20 -14.55
CA GLY A 101 -1.04 -1.27 -15.44
C GLY A 101 -0.20 -2.56 -15.47
N LYS A 102 0.88 -2.68 -14.70
CA LYS A 102 1.72 -3.89 -14.63
C LYS A 102 1.49 -4.65 -13.33
N GLU A 103 1.26 -5.95 -13.42
CA GLU A 103 1.15 -6.80 -12.22
C GLU A 103 2.46 -6.76 -11.43
N VAL A 104 2.34 -6.60 -10.11
CA VAL A 104 3.45 -6.58 -9.16
C VAL A 104 3.12 -7.49 -7.98
N SER A 105 4.15 -8.11 -7.41
CA SER A 105 4.02 -8.86 -6.16
C SER A 105 4.08 -7.94 -4.95
N LEU A 106 3.48 -8.38 -3.85
CA LEU A 106 3.69 -7.77 -2.54
C LEU A 106 5.13 -8.01 -2.09
N ASP A 107 5.76 -6.98 -1.52
CA ASP A 107 7.11 -7.09 -0.96
C ASP A 107 7.11 -7.93 0.32
N LEU A 108 6.02 -7.88 1.09
CA LEU A 108 5.82 -8.66 2.30
C LEU A 108 4.33 -8.91 2.56
N VAL A 109 4.03 -10.12 3.02
CA VAL A 109 2.77 -10.45 3.68
C VAL A 109 3.10 -10.84 5.13
N GLY A 110 2.45 -10.21 6.10
CA GLY A 110 2.64 -10.50 7.53
C GLY A 110 1.37 -10.29 8.32
N GLY A 111 1.22 -10.96 9.46
CA GLY A 111 -0.01 -10.96 10.26
C GLY A 111 0.17 -11.80 11.49
#